data_AF-A0A8T4DZG4-F1
#
_entry.id   AF-A0A8T4DZG4-F1
#
_cell.length_a   1.000
_cell.length_b   1.000
_cell.length_c   1.000
_cell.angle_alpha   90.00
_cell.angle_beta   90.00
_cell.angle_gamma   90.00
#
_symmetry.space_group_name_H-M   'P 1'
#
loop_
_entity.id
_entity.type
_entity.pdbx_description
1 polymer ?
#
loop_
_entity_poly.entity_id
_entity_poly.type
_entity_poly.pdbx_seq_one_letter_code
_entity_poly.pdbx_strand_id
1 'polypeptide(L)'
;MWCFLNKKFRKGIIRIEKGGKPYIRKICSISRINVWLVDGEHIRSNICEDFVNYAHHYQLTFIPKNEFWIAEGTDEDEMRYYIDRMLTEYRLITGGMKYKEASYNAAIFEKRERAKSEIMKKLTVSGKDRKDLIKMVHKKKLKIYSNGVSVWLVDGELVRSLFYLDYGGGGHDRVYHFIPRNEIWIDDDIPINERKFIILHELHERNLMSRGMNYAAGHKSATEKEDHYRHYPKGIQKAIRKEMDRQKTD
;
A
#
# COMPACT_ATOMS: atom_id res chain seq x y z
N MET A 1 10.33 -5.29 8.19
CA MET A 1 10.39 -4.27 7.13
C MET A 1 11.23 -3.13 7.67
N TRP A 2 12.31 -2.75 6.98
CA TRP A 2 13.11 -1.59 7.40
C TRP A 2 12.37 -0.35 6.88
N CYS A 3 11.71 0.42 7.75
CA CYS A 3 11.12 1.69 7.33
C CYS A 3 12.24 2.69 7.00
N PHE A 4 12.23 3.23 5.78
CA PHE A 4 13.15 4.28 5.37
C PHE A 4 12.66 5.64 5.89
N LEU A 5 13.04 5.94 7.13
CA LEU A 5 12.74 7.25 7.72
C LEU A 5 13.50 8.37 7.00
N ASN A 6 12.77 9.43 6.64
CA ASN A 6 13.31 10.62 6.00
C ASN A 6 14.43 11.26 6.85
N LYS A 7 15.50 11.71 6.18
CA LYS A 7 16.68 12.30 6.84
C LYS A 7 16.34 13.54 7.67
N LYS A 8 15.36 14.36 7.24
CA LYS A 8 14.90 15.54 7.99
C LYS A 8 14.16 15.14 9.26
N PHE A 9 13.32 14.12 9.18
CA PHE A 9 12.62 13.56 10.34
C PHE A 9 13.60 12.96 11.35
N ARG A 10 14.58 12.16 10.91
CA ARG A 10 15.65 11.61 11.78
C ARG A 10 16.46 12.70 12.49
N LYS A 11 16.68 13.84 11.83
CA LYS A 11 17.37 15.00 12.40
C LYS A 11 16.48 15.86 13.32
N GLY A 12 15.22 15.49 13.52
CA GLY A 12 14.27 16.24 14.34
C GLY A 12 13.85 17.59 13.75
N ILE A 13 14.13 17.82 12.46
CA ILE A 13 13.73 19.03 11.71
C ILE A 13 12.20 18.99 11.48
N ILE A 14 11.66 17.80 11.25
CA ILE A 14 10.22 17.54 11.16
C ILE A 14 9.81 16.83 12.44
N ARG A 15 8.78 17.33 13.11
CA ARG A 15 8.22 16.75 14.33
C ARG A 15 6.73 16.52 14.15
N ILE A 16 6.24 15.42 14.71
CA ILE A 16 4.80 15.15 14.78
C ILE A 16 4.29 15.84 16.05
N GLU A 17 3.54 16.92 15.88
CA GLU A 17 2.84 17.57 16.98
C GLU A 17 1.45 16.95 17.12
N LYS A 18 1.01 16.71 18.37
CA LYS A 18 -0.29 16.09 18.62
C LYS A 18 -1.40 17.04 18.17
N GLY A 19 -2.21 16.60 17.20
CA GLY A 19 -3.24 17.44 16.57
C GLY A 19 -2.72 18.35 15.44
N GLY A 20 -1.40 18.37 15.19
CA GLY A 20 -0.81 18.94 13.98
C GLY A 20 -0.72 17.91 12.86
N LYS A 21 -0.03 18.22 11.75
CA LYS A 21 0.25 17.19 10.73
C LYS A 21 1.03 16.02 11.36
N PRO A 22 0.69 14.75 11.06
CA PRO A 22 -0.20 14.29 9.99
C PRO A 22 -1.65 14.00 10.42
N TYR A 23 -2.10 14.41 11.62
CA TYR A 23 -3.46 14.10 12.08
C TYR A 23 -4.52 14.83 11.26
N ILE A 24 -5.52 14.11 10.77
CA ILE A 24 -6.71 14.70 10.11
C ILE A 24 -7.88 14.72 11.10
N ARG A 25 -8.29 13.54 11.56
CA ARG A 25 -9.36 13.40 12.56
C ARG A 25 -9.23 12.11 13.34
N LYS A 26 -9.76 12.12 14.57
CA LYS A 26 -9.92 10.91 15.36
C LYS A 26 -11.13 10.13 14.83
N ILE A 27 -10.96 8.84 14.57
CA ILE A 27 -12.05 7.95 14.14
C ILE A 27 -12.79 7.43 15.37
N CYS A 28 -12.08 6.80 16.30
CA CYS A 28 -12.65 6.25 17.53
C CYS A 28 -11.58 6.06 18.61
N SER A 29 -11.99 5.50 19.76
CA SER A 29 -11.07 5.01 20.79
C SER A 29 -11.46 3.59 21.17
N ILE A 30 -10.47 2.72 21.32
CA ILE A 30 -10.65 1.34 21.75
C ILE A 30 -9.81 1.16 23.01
N SER A 31 -10.47 1.18 24.17
CA SER A 31 -9.78 1.25 25.47
C SER A 31 -8.81 2.45 25.48
N ARG A 32 -7.51 2.22 25.69
CA ARG A 32 -6.46 3.25 25.68
C ARG A 32 -5.92 3.62 24.30
N ILE A 33 -6.35 2.94 23.23
CA ILE A 33 -5.83 3.14 21.87
C ILE A 33 -6.72 4.15 21.14
N ASN A 34 -6.11 5.19 20.58
CA ASN A 34 -6.80 6.13 19.70
C ASN A 34 -6.59 5.72 18.25
N VAL A 35 -7.67 5.66 17.47
CA VAL A 35 -7.60 5.40 16.04
C VAL A 35 -7.74 6.72 15.29
N TRP A 36 -6.78 7.03 14.43
CA TRP A 36 -6.68 8.29 13.71
C TRP A 36 -6.68 8.06 12.21
N LEU A 37 -7.45 8.90 11.51
CA LEU A 37 -7.25 9.15 10.08
C LEU A 37 -6.12 10.17 9.93
N VAL A 38 -5.14 9.87 9.07
CA VAL A 38 -3.93 10.68 8.89
C VAL A 38 -3.63 10.99 7.42
N ASP A 39 -2.95 12.10 7.20
CA ASP A 39 -2.45 12.55 5.90
C ASP A 39 -1.28 11.64 5.46
N GLY A 40 -1.63 10.58 4.72
CA GLY A 40 -0.67 9.57 4.26
C GLY A 40 0.36 10.14 3.28
N GLU A 41 -0.03 11.09 2.43
CA GLU A 41 0.88 11.79 1.52
C GLU A 41 1.96 12.56 2.31
N HIS A 42 1.56 13.27 3.37
CA HIS A 42 2.49 13.97 4.23
C HIS A 42 3.46 13.01 4.91
N ILE A 43 2.96 11.88 5.44
CA ILE A 43 3.80 10.87 6.09
C ILE A 43 4.83 10.32 5.11
N ARG A 44 4.41 9.90 3.90
CA ARG A 44 5.33 9.36 2.89
C ARG A 44 6.38 10.38 2.46
N SER A 45 5.95 11.61 2.20
CA SER A 45 6.85 12.66 1.69
C SER A 45 7.85 13.16 2.74
N ASN A 46 7.51 13.09 4.04
CA ASN A 46 8.25 13.80 5.08
C ASN A 46 8.78 12.92 6.21
N ILE A 47 8.23 11.72 6.41
CA ILE A 47 8.44 10.91 7.61
C ILE A 47 8.91 9.50 7.23
N CYS A 48 8.07 8.69 6.59
CA CYS A 48 8.36 7.30 6.18
C CYS A 48 7.59 6.98 4.90
N GLU A 49 8.31 6.72 3.81
CA GLU A 49 7.75 6.36 2.50
C GLU A 49 6.97 5.04 2.53
N ASP A 50 7.30 4.12 3.44
CA ASP A 50 6.64 2.83 3.59
C ASP A 50 5.26 2.90 4.27
N PHE A 51 4.76 4.09 4.62
CA PHE A 51 3.40 4.25 5.14
C PHE A 51 2.38 4.27 4.00
N VAL A 52 1.76 3.12 3.73
CA VAL A 52 0.80 2.97 2.62
C VAL A 52 -0.65 3.15 3.09
N ASN A 53 -1.27 2.12 3.68
CA ASN A 53 -2.69 2.15 4.08
C ASN A 53 -2.89 2.36 5.59
N TYR A 54 -2.16 1.65 6.44
CA TYR A 54 -2.26 1.76 7.90
C TYR A 54 -0.96 1.32 8.58
N ALA A 55 -0.77 1.74 9.83
CA ALA A 55 0.27 1.23 10.69
C ALA A 55 0.03 1.56 12.18
N HIS A 56 0.80 0.89 13.04
CA HIS A 56 0.88 1.17 14.46
C HIS A 56 2.34 1.15 14.95
N HIS A 57 2.57 1.54 16.22
CA HIS A 57 3.91 1.71 16.81
C HIS A 57 4.87 0.53 16.61
N TYR A 58 4.41 -0.72 16.69
CA TYR A 58 5.31 -1.87 16.59
C TYR A 58 5.72 -2.18 15.15
N GLN A 59 4.99 -1.66 14.16
CA GLN A 59 5.38 -1.67 12.76
C GLN A 59 6.25 -0.46 12.43
N LEU A 60 5.82 0.73 12.85
CA LEU A 60 6.49 2.01 12.59
C LEU A 60 6.65 2.79 13.90
N THR A 61 7.86 2.79 14.46
CA THR A 61 8.12 3.27 15.84
C THR A 61 7.94 4.77 16.05
N PHE A 62 7.81 5.56 14.97
CA PHE A 62 7.47 6.98 15.08
C PHE A 62 6.00 7.21 15.43
N ILE A 63 5.13 6.23 15.20
CA ILE A 63 3.72 6.28 15.60
C ILE A 63 3.66 6.11 17.13
N PRO A 64 2.89 6.93 17.86
CA PRO A 64 2.77 6.78 19.31
C PRO A 64 2.24 5.40 19.74
N LYS A 65 2.72 4.88 20.88
CA LYS A 65 2.39 3.53 21.39
C LYS A 65 0.89 3.23 21.53
N ASN A 66 0.08 4.26 21.75
CA ASN A 66 -1.36 4.15 21.98
C ASN A 66 -2.16 4.70 20.79
N GLU A 67 -1.59 4.64 19.59
CA GLU A 67 -2.23 5.13 18.37
C GLU A 67 -2.16 4.13 17.24
N PHE A 68 -3.27 4.03 16.52
CA PHE A 68 -3.39 3.38 15.23
C PHE A 68 -3.66 4.44 14.18
N TRP A 69 -2.90 4.40 13.09
CA TRP A 69 -3.00 5.38 12.02
C TRP A 69 -3.48 4.69 10.75
N ILE A 70 -4.49 5.27 10.13
CA ILE A 70 -5.06 4.84 8.85
C ILE A 70 -4.95 6.01 7.89
N ALA A 71 -4.43 5.77 6.68
CA ALA A 71 -4.30 6.79 5.66
C ALA A 71 -5.67 7.31 5.22
N GLU A 72 -5.76 8.60 4.91
CA GLU A 72 -6.91 9.13 4.18
C GLU A 72 -7.09 8.42 2.82
N GLY A 73 -8.35 8.26 2.42
CA GLY A 73 -8.71 7.56 1.18
C GLY A 73 -9.17 6.12 1.39
N THR A 74 -8.87 5.50 2.53
CA THR A 74 -9.37 4.15 2.88
C THR A 74 -10.89 4.14 3.06
N ASP A 75 -11.56 3.15 2.45
CA ASP A 75 -12.99 2.91 2.62
C ASP A 75 -13.36 2.47 4.06
N GLU A 76 -14.56 2.84 4.53
CA GLU A 76 -15.00 2.54 5.89
C GLU A 76 -15.06 1.04 6.21
N ASP A 77 -15.50 0.21 5.26
CA ASP A 77 -15.54 -1.24 5.43
C ASP A 77 -14.12 -1.81 5.55
N GLU A 78 -13.19 -1.26 4.78
CA GLU A 78 -11.78 -1.64 4.80
C GLU A 78 -11.08 -1.21 6.09
N MET A 79 -11.41 -0.01 6.63
CA MET A 79 -10.86 0.48 7.90
C MET A 79 -11.08 -0.53 9.03
N ARG A 80 -12.22 -1.23 9.04
CA ARG A 80 -12.52 -2.21 10.07
C ARG A 80 -11.50 -3.36 10.09
N TYR A 81 -11.14 -3.90 8.93
CA TYR A 81 -10.14 -4.97 8.85
C TYR A 81 -8.77 -4.49 9.36
N TYR A 82 -8.39 -3.25 9.04
CA TYR A 82 -7.14 -2.66 9.50
C TYR A 82 -7.13 -2.45 11.02
N ILE A 83 -8.22 -1.94 11.60
CA ILE A 83 -8.36 -1.76 13.04
C ILE A 83 -8.28 -3.10 13.76
N ASP A 84 -9.05 -4.09 13.29
CA ASP A 84 -9.10 -5.41 13.92
C ASP A 84 -7.75 -6.14 13.83
N ARG A 85 -7.04 -6.02 12.70
CA ARG A 85 -5.66 -6.52 12.56
C ARG A 85 -4.72 -5.84 13.54
N MET A 86 -4.63 -4.51 13.54
CA MET A 86 -3.72 -3.76 14.41
C MET A 86 -4.02 -4.05 15.89
N LEU A 87 -5.30 -4.16 16.26
CA LEU A 87 -5.71 -4.52 17.62
C LEU A 87 -5.27 -5.94 17.99
N THR A 88 -5.36 -6.87 17.05
CA THR A 88 -4.90 -8.26 17.24
C THR A 88 -3.38 -8.32 17.40
N GLU A 89 -2.62 -7.66 16.54
CA GLU A 89 -1.15 -7.54 16.66
C GLU A 89 -0.77 -6.92 18.00
N TYR A 90 -1.40 -5.80 18.36
CA TYR A 90 -1.15 -5.10 19.62
C TYR A 90 -1.39 -5.99 20.84
N ARG A 91 -2.52 -6.71 20.89
CA ARG A 91 -2.85 -7.62 22.01
C ARG A 91 -1.83 -8.75 22.12
N LEU A 92 -1.46 -9.37 21.01
CA LEU A 92 -0.47 -10.45 21.00
C LEU A 92 0.91 -9.96 21.46
N ILE A 93 1.37 -8.82 20.93
CA ILE A 93 2.68 -8.26 21.27
C ILE A 93 2.75 -7.83 22.74
N THR A 94 1.72 -7.15 23.23
CA THR A 94 1.65 -6.76 24.65
C THR A 94 1.48 -7.94 25.59
N GLY A 95 1.00 -9.09 25.10
CA GLY A 95 1.02 -10.38 25.78
C GLY A 95 2.37 -11.12 25.73
N GLY A 96 3.41 -10.52 25.13
CA GLY A 96 4.77 -11.08 25.08
C GLY A 96 5.14 -11.78 23.77
N MET A 97 4.24 -11.83 22.79
CA MET A 97 4.55 -12.43 21.48
C MET A 97 5.50 -11.54 20.67
N LYS A 98 6.43 -12.17 19.94
CA LYS A 98 7.33 -11.43 19.04
C LYS A 98 6.54 -10.87 17.85
N TYR A 99 6.91 -9.67 17.38
CA TYR A 99 6.22 -8.96 16.30
C TYR A 99 5.94 -9.83 15.06
N LYS A 100 6.94 -10.57 14.56
CA LYS A 100 6.78 -11.40 13.35
C LYS A 100 5.68 -12.47 13.52
N GLU A 101 5.62 -13.08 14.69
CA GLU A 101 4.62 -14.10 15.01
C GLU A 101 3.24 -13.48 15.24
N ALA A 102 3.19 -12.33 15.93
CA ALA A 102 1.95 -11.59 16.13
C ALA A 102 1.34 -11.13 14.80
N SER A 103 2.17 -10.63 13.88
CA SER A 103 1.73 -10.20 12.55
C SER A 103 1.20 -11.34 11.71
N TYR A 104 1.87 -12.50 11.74
CA TYR A 104 1.38 -13.72 11.10
C TYR A 104 0.01 -14.17 11.65
N ASN A 105 -0.17 -14.18 12.97
CA ASN A 105 -1.44 -14.54 13.59
C ASN A 105 -2.56 -13.53 13.28
N ALA A 106 -2.24 -12.24 13.26
CA ALA A 106 -3.20 -11.21 12.90
C ALA A 106 -3.61 -11.28 11.42
N ALA A 107 -2.69 -11.62 10.52
CA ALA A 107 -3.00 -11.90 9.12
C ALA A 107 -3.97 -13.09 8.97
N ILE A 108 -3.78 -14.16 9.76
CA ILE A 108 -4.75 -15.29 9.80
C ILE A 108 -6.11 -14.81 10.29
N PHE A 109 -6.16 -13.98 11.34
CA PHE A 109 -7.40 -13.43 11.86
C PHE A 109 -8.12 -12.59 10.81
N GLU A 110 -7.44 -11.63 10.18
CA GLU A 110 -8.01 -10.76 9.15
C GLU A 110 -8.54 -11.58 7.97
N LYS A 111 -7.79 -12.59 7.50
CA LYS A 111 -8.24 -13.49 6.44
C LYS A 111 -9.54 -14.20 6.80
N ARG A 112 -9.71 -14.62 8.05
CA ARG A 112 -10.95 -15.26 8.52
C ARG A 112 -12.11 -14.26 8.57
N GLU A 113 -11.87 -13.02 8.99
CA GLU A 113 -12.92 -12.00 8.98
C GLU A 113 -13.33 -11.62 7.56
N ARG A 114 -12.38 -11.40 6.64
CA ARG A 114 -12.67 -11.12 5.22
C ARG A 114 -13.48 -12.23 4.55
N ALA A 115 -13.20 -13.48 4.88
CA ALA A 115 -13.95 -14.63 4.37
C ALA A 115 -15.44 -14.64 4.79
N LYS A 116 -15.82 -13.90 5.83
CA LYS A 116 -17.23 -13.76 6.27
C LYS A 116 -18.00 -12.69 5.50
N SER A 117 -17.34 -11.88 4.67
CA SER A 117 -18.01 -10.85 3.88
C SER A 117 -18.99 -11.47 2.87
N GLU A 118 -20.08 -10.77 2.59
CA GLU A 118 -21.11 -11.25 1.67
C GLU A 118 -20.57 -11.46 0.25
N ILE A 119 -19.62 -10.62 -0.18
CA ILE A 119 -18.94 -10.79 -1.47
C ILE A 119 -18.15 -12.10 -1.51
N MET A 120 -17.40 -12.43 -0.45
CA MET A 120 -16.62 -13.67 -0.40
C MET A 120 -17.50 -14.91 -0.30
N LYS A 121 -18.62 -14.85 0.43
CA LYS A 121 -19.62 -15.93 0.45
C LYS A 121 -20.18 -16.19 -0.95
N LYS A 122 -20.60 -15.14 -1.66
CA LYS A 122 -21.12 -15.25 -3.04
C LYS A 122 -20.06 -15.82 -4.00
N LEU A 123 -18.81 -15.37 -3.88
CA LEU A 123 -17.72 -15.84 -4.73
C LEU A 123 -17.44 -17.34 -4.51
N THR A 124 -17.43 -17.78 -3.25
CA THR A 124 -17.22 -19.18 -2.88
C THR A 124 -18.27 -20.10 -3.52
N VAL A 125 -19.54 -19.68 -3.53
CA VAL A 125 -20.64 -20.44 -4.15
C VAL A 125 -20.60 -20.38 -5.68
N SER A 126 -20.17 -19.25 -6.26
CA SER A 126 -20.22 -19.04 -7.71
C SER A 126 -19.24 -19.88 -8.53
N GLY A 127 -18.20 -20.45 -7.92
CA GLY A 127 -17.21 -21.27 -8.64
C GLY A 127 -16.41 -20.51 -9.71
N LYS A 128 -16.33 -19.17 -9.61
CA LYS A 128 -15.65 -18.31 -10.59
C LYS A 128 -14.19 -18.72 -10.79
N ASP A 129 -13.77 -18.76 -12.04
CA ASP A 129 -12.39 -19.04 -12.38
C ASP A 129 -11.49 -17.81 -12.12
N ARG A 130 -10.18 -18.01 -12.23
CA ARG A 130 -9.19 -16.95 -12.00
C ARG A 130 -9.37 -15.74 -12.94
N LYS A 131 -9.77 -15.95 -14.20
CA LYS A 131 -9.95 -14.85 -15.16
C LYS A 131 -11.15 -13.99 -14.77
N ASP A 132 -12.22 -14.61 -14.27
CA ASP A 132 -13.39 -13.89 -13.79
C ASP A 132 -13.07 -13.07 -12.53
N LEU A 133 -12.27 -13.61 -11.62
CA LEU A 133 -11.81 -12.87 -10.43
C LEU A 133 -10.94 -11.67 -10.81
N ILE A 134 -10.01 -11.81 -11.76
CA ILE A 134 -9.18 -10.70 -12.26
C ILE A 134 -10.06 -9.59 -12.85
N LYS A 135 -11.05 -9.94 -13.67
CA LYS A 135 -11.97 -8.95 -14.25
C LYS A 135 -12.76 -8.19 -13.19
N MET A 136 -13.15 -8.85 -12.11
CA MET A 136 -13.86 -8.20 -11.01
C MET A 136 -13.00 -7.20 -10.26
N VAL A 137 -11.71 -7.49 -10.12
CA VAL A 137 -10.75 -6.59 -9.47
C VAL A 137 -10.42 -5.37 -10.33
N HIS A 138 -10.47 -5.47 -11.67
CA HIS A 138 -10.21 -4.34 -12.56
C HIS A 138 -11.33 -3.30 -12.51
N LYS A 139 -11.10 -2.16 -11.85
CA LYS A 139 -12.06 -1.05 -11.81
C LYS A 139 -11.97 -0.17 -13.06
N LYS A 140 -10.76 0.29 -13.41
CA LYS A 140 -10.57 1.25 -14.51
C LYS A 140 -9.19 1.15 -15.14
N LYS A 141 -9.14 0.98 -16.46
CA LYS A 141 -7.88 1.10 -17.20
C LYS A 141 -7.42 2.54 -17.28
N LEU A 142 -6.19 2.82 -16.85
CA LEU A 142 -5.57 4.12 -16.94
C LEU A 142 -4.87 4.28 -18.30
N LYS A 143 -5.67 4.58 -19.33
CA LYS A 143 -5.23 4.61 -20.74
C LYS A 143 -3.98 5.48 -20.98
N ILE A 144 -3.90 6.64 -20.35
CA ILE A 144 -2.75 7.57 -20.53
C ILE A 144 -1.42 7.01 -20.04
N TYR A 145 -1.46 5.98 -19.18
CA TYR A 145 -0.28 5.30 -18.65
C TYR A 145 -0.07 3.90 -19.25
N SER A 146 -0.94 3.49 -20.19
CA SER A 146 -0.90 2.16 -20.79
C SER A 146 -0.22 2.18 -22.16
N ASN A 147 1.01 1.71 -22.23
CA ASN A 147 1.81 1.61 -23.47
C ASN A 147 2.79 0.44 -23.34
N GLY A 148 2.61 -0.63 -24.11
CA GLY A 148 3.34 -1.91 -23.94
C GLY A 148 2.93 -2.72 -22.70
N VAL A 149 2.58 -2.04 -21.61
CA VAL A 149 2.01 -2.58 -20.37
C VAL A 149 0.64 -1.93 -20.10
N SER A 150 -0.31 -2.69 -19.55
CA SER A 150 -1.62 -2.16 -19.13
C SER A 150 -1.58 -1.70 -17.68
N VAL A 151 -1.94 -0.45 -17.42
CA VAL A 151 -2.05 0.07 -16.05
C VAL A 151 -3.52 0.12 -15.64
N TRP A 152 -3.86 -0.56 -14.56
CA TRP A 152 -5.21 -0.67 -14.03
C TRP A 152 -5.30 -0.04 -12.65
N LEU A 153 -6.34 0.76 -12.44
CA LEU A 153 -6.87 1.00 -11.11
C LEU A 153 -7.67 -0.24 -10.71
N VAL A 154 -7.36 -0.81 -9.54
CA VAL A 154 -7.96 -2.05 -9.05
C VAL A 154 -8.68 -1.85 -7.73
N ASP A 155 -9.59 -2.76 -7.41
CA ASP A 155 -10.24 -2.85 -6.11
C ASP A 155 -9.29 -3.47 -5.08
N GLY A 156 -8.64 -2.63 -4.27
CA GLY A 156 -7.61 -3.05 -3.32
C GLY A 156 -8.13 -4.03 -2.27
N GLU A 157 -9.32 -3.77 -1.72
CA GLU A 157 -9.98 -4.67 -0.76
C GLU A 157 -10.18 -6.07 -1.37
N LEU A 158 -10.68 -6.13 -2.60
CA LEU A 158 -10.93 -7.40 -3.27
C LEU A 158 -9.61 -8.11 -3.61
N VAL A 159 -8.53 -7.38 -3.95
CA VAL A 159 -7.19 -7.97 -4.11
C VAL A 159 -6.71 -8.60 -2.80
N ARG A 160 -6.84 -7.89 -1.67
CA ARG A 160 -6.43 -8.39 -0.36
C ARG A 160 -7.25 -9.59 0.10
N SER A 161 -8.53 -9.61 -0.25
CA SER A 161 -9.45 -10.70 0.07
C SER A 161 -9.23 -11.96 -0.78
N LEU A 162 -8.85 -11.81 -2.06
CA LEU A 162 -8.74 -12.93 -3.00
C LEU A 162 -7.32 -13.45 -3.19
N PHE A 163 -6.33 -12.56 -3.24
CA PHE A 163 -5.01 -12.90 -3.77
C PHE A 163 -3.90 -12.74 -2.75
N TYR A 164 -3.78 -11.56 -2.13
CA TYR A 164 -2.66 -11.26 -1.26
C TYR A 164 -3.00 -10.19 -0.22
N LEU A 165 -3.08 -10.62 1.03
CA LEU A 165 -3.56 -9.81 2.15
C LEU A 165 -2.73 -8.54 2.37
N ASP A 166 -1.43 -8.60 2.13
CA ASP A 166 -0.52 -7.48 2.33
C ASP A 166 -0.34 -6.62 1.05
N TYR A 167 -1.25 -6.73 0.07
CA TYR A 167 -1.25 -5.87 -1.11
C TYR A 167 -1.65 -4.44 -0.73
N GLY A 168 -0.80 -3.46 -1.05
CA GLY A 168 -1.06 -2.05 -0.83
C GLY A 168 -0.29 -1.17 -1.82
N GLY A 169 -0.91 -0.06 -2.23
CA GLY A 169 -0.28 0.93 -3.11
C GLY A 169 -0.27 0.54 -4.58
N GLY A 170 0.52 -0.45 -4.93
CA GLY A 170 0.68 -0.90 -6.31
C GLY A 170 1.44 -2.23 -6.43
N GLY A 171 1.46 -2.76 -7.65
CA GLY A 171 2.22 -3.96 -7.95
C GLY A 171 2.18 -4.34 -9.43
N HIS A 172 3.07 -5.25 -9.82
CA HIS A 172 3.13 -5.74 -11.19
C HIS A 172 3.45 -7.23 -11.31
N ASP A 173 3.24 -7.77 -12.51
CA ASP A 173 3.40 -9.18 -12.89
C ASP A 173 4.76 -9.82 -12.56
N ARG A 174 5.84 -9.03 -12.54
CA ARG A 174 7.19 -9.51 -12.16
C ARG A 174 7.39 -9.73 -10.65
N VAL A 175 6.54 -9.14 -9.81
CA VAL A 175 6.57 -9.32 -8.34
C VAL A 175 5.45 -10.27 -7.93
N TYR A 176 4.23 -9.99 -8.37
CA TYR A 176 3.05 -10.70 -7.96
C TYR A 176 2.59 -11.68 -9.05
N HIS A 177 2.70 -12.98 -8.75
CA HIS A 177 2.33 -14.05 -9.68
C HIS A 177 0.83 -14.12 -9.96
N PHE A 178 0.00 -13.48 -9.11
CA PHE A 178 -1.43 -13.39 -9.33
C PHE A 178 -1.80 -12.35 -10.40
N ILE A 179 -0.97 -11.30 -10.58
CA ILE A 179 -1.15 -10.24 -11.57
C ILE A 179 -0.87 -10.79 -12.98
N PRO A 180 -1.77 -10.59 -13.95
CA PRO A 180 -1.54 -11.03 -15.33
C PRO A 180 -0.28 -10.42 -15.93
N ARG A 181 0.37 -11.18 -16.82
CA ARG A 181 1.52 -10.68 -17.58
C ARG A 181 1.19 -9.36 -18.29
N ASN A 182 2.14 -8.43 -18.28
CA ASN A 182 2.01 -7.10 -18.86
C ASN A 182 0.93 -6.24 -18.21
N GLU A 183 0.67 -6.43 -16.92
CA GLU A 183 -0.15 -5.54 -16.12
C GLU A 183 0.59 -4.93 -14.92
N ILE A 184 0.21 -3.69 -14.62
CA ILE A 184 0.52 -2.96 -13.40
C ILE A 184 -0.82 -2.61 -12.76
N TRP A 185 -0.97 -2.93 -11.49
CA TRP A 185 -2.17 -2.65 -10.70
C TRP A 185 -1.85 -1.53 -9.70
N ILE A 186 -2.78 -0.58 -9.57
CA ILE A 186 -2.71 0.54 -8.63
C ILE A 186 -3.91 0.44 -7.71
N ASP A 187 -3.66 0.39 -6.41
CA ASP A 187 -4.68 0.34 -5.37
C ASP A 187 -5.56 1.61 -5.43
N ASP A 188 -6.87 1.44 -5.34
CA ASP A 188 -7.82 2.54 -5.42
C ASP A 188 -7.92 3.39 -4.16
N ASP A 189 -7.45 2.86 -3.02
CA ASP A 189 -7.22 3.61 -1.78
C ASP A 189 -6.21 4.75 -1.98
N ILE A 190 -5.38 4.70 -3.03
CA ILE A 190 -4.38 5.75 -3.28
C ILE A 190 -5.04 7.01 -3.86
N PRO A 191 -4.86 8.19 -3.22
CA PRO A 191 -5.37 9.46 -3.71
C PRO A 191 -4.92 9.79 -5.13
N ILE A 192 -5.77 10.45 -5.91
CA ILE A 192 -5.52 10.66 -7.35
C ILE A 192 -4.25 11.45 -7.65
N ASN A 193 -3.89 12.40 -6.78
CA ASN A 193 -2.67 13.19 -6.84
C ASN A 193 -1.41 12.37 -6.55
N GLU A 194 -1.54 11.28 -5.79
CA GLU A 194 -0.46 10.38 -5.39
C GLU A 194 -0.19 9.29 -6.43
N ARG A 195 -1.21 8.86 -7.18
CA ARG A 195 -1.12 7.74 -8.14
C ARG A 195 0.01 7.87 -9.15
N LYS A 196 0.34 9.08 -9.59
CA LYS A 196 1.43 9.32 -10.56
C LYS A 196 2.81 8.91 -10.02
N PHE A 197 3.03 9.02 -8.71
CA PHE A 197 4.28 8.62 -8.06
C PHE A 197 4.39 7.11 -8.00
N ILE A 198 3.33 6.45 -7.54
CA ILE A 198 3.25 4.99 -7.51
C ILE A 198 3.37 4.40 -8.93
N ILE A 199 2.68 4.97 -9.92
CA ILE A 199 2.80 4.52 -11.32
C ILE A 199 4.24 4.66 -11.84
N LEU A 200 4.96 5.74 -11.48
CA LEU A 200 6.37 5.88 -11.84
C LEU A 200 7.22 4.80 -11.18
N HIS A 201 6.99 4.53 -9.90
CA HIS A 201 7.66 3.48 -9.14
C HIS A 201 7.46 2.13 -9.81
N GLU A 202 6.21 1.70 -10.00
CA GLU A 202 5.87 0.40 -10.58
C GLU A 202 6.42 0.22 -12.00
N LEU A 203 6.33 1.27 -12.85
CA LEU A 203 6.89 1.21 -14.20
C LEU A 203 8.42 1.06 -14.18
N HIS A 204 9.10 1.80 -13.29
CA HIS A 204 10.55 1.77 -13.19
C HIS A 204 11.05 0.44 -12.63
N GLU A 205 10.45 -0.03 -11.54
CA GLU A 205 10.76 -1.33 -10.91
C GLU A 205 10.56 -2.46 -11.92
N ARG A 206 9.41 -2.50 -12.60
CA ARG A 206 9.10 -3.50 -13.61
C ARG A 206 10.14 -3.53 -14.74
N ASN A 207 10.54 -2.36 -15.24
CA ASN A 207 11.57 -2.23 -16.29
C ASN A 207 12.93 -2.76 -15.87
N LEU A 208 13.31 -2.56 -14.60
CA LEU A 208 14.57 -3.06 -14.07
C LEU A 208 14.52 -4.58 -13.90
N MET A 209 13.42 -5.09 -13.34
CA MET A 209 13.22 -6.52 -13.12
C MET A 209 13.09 -7.29 -14.43
N SER A 210 12.50 -6.71 -15.47
CA SER A 210 12.42 -7.36 -16.78
C SER A 210 13.79 -7.57 -17.44
N ARG A 211 14.77 -6.75 -17.06
CA ARG A 211 16.19 -6.84 -17.48
C ARG A 211 17.05 -7.70 -16.53
N GLY A 212 16.42 -8.43 -15.61
CA GLY A 212 17.10 -9.34 -14.69
C GLY A 212 17.58 -8.71 -13.39
N MET A 213 17.23 -7.45 -13.08
CA MET A 213 17.49 -6.90 -11.76
C MET A 213 16.64 -7.64 -10.72
N ASN A 214 17.24 -7.97 -9.56
CA ASN A 214 16.47 -8.56 -8.47
C ASN A 214 15.52 -7.54 -7.84
N TYR A 215 14.49 -8.03 -7.16
CA TYR A 215 13.47 -7.22 -6.51
C TYR A 215 14.07 -6.16 -5.57
N ALA A 216 14.95 -6.53 -4.64
CA ALA A 216 15.46 -5.60 -3.64
C ALA A 216 16.19 -4.39 -4.26
N ALA A 217 16.99 -4.62 -5.31
CA ALA A 217 17.69 -3.55 -6.02
C ALA A 217 16.73 -2.73 -6.90
N GLY A 218 15.79 -3.39 -7.59
CA GLY A 218 14.79 -2.73 -8.43
C GLY A 218 13.88 -1.82 -7.61
N HIS A 219 13.35 -2.36 -6.51
CA HIS A 219 12.51 -1.65 -5.56
C HIS A 219 13.20 -0.41 -5.03
N LYS A 220 14.42 -0.56 -4.48
CA LYS A 220 15.19 0.57 -3.96
C LYS A 220 15.41 1.68 -4.99
N SER A 221 15.74 1.32 -6.24
CA SER A 221 15.92 2.30 -7.32
C SER A 221 14.62 3.01 -7.69
N ALA A 222 13.49 2.29 -7.67
CA ALA A 222 12.17 2.85 -7.92
C ALA A 222 11.74 3.80 -6.80
N THR A 223 11.99 3.42 -5.54
CA THR A 223 11.79 4.25 -4.36
C THR A 223 12.59 5.55 -4.45
N GLU A 224 13.91 5.49 -4.68
CA GLU A 224 14.76 6.69 -4.83
C GLU A 224 14.26 7.64 -5.93
N LYS A 225 13.73 7.06 -7.01
CA LYS A 225 13.16 7.82 -8.13
C LYS A 225 11.81 8.44 -7.80
N GLU A 226 10.94 7.70 -7.14
CA GLU A 226 9.67 8.20 -6.62
C GLU A 226 9.91 9.40 -5.70
N ASP A 227 10.81 9.22 -4.73
CA ASP A 227 11.14 10.19 -3.69
C ASP A 227 11.69 11.50 -4.29
N HIS A 228 12.52 11.39 -5.34
CA HIS A 228 12.98 12.55 -6.11
C HIS A 228 11.80 13.35 -6.67
N TYR A 229 10.84 12.69 -7.35
CA TYR A 229 9.73 13.40 -7.97
C TYR A 229 8.67 13.87 -6.96
N ARG A 230 8.54 13.23 -5.80
CA ARG A 230 7.71 13.77 -4.69
C ARG A 230 8.21 15.15 -4.26
N HIS A 231 9.53 15.31 -4.14
CA HIS A 231 10.15 16.58 -3.74
C HIS A 231 10.32 17.58 -4.90
N TYR A 232 10.50 17.08 -6.12
CA TYR A 232 10.74 17.88 -7.33
C TYR A 232 9.79 17.44 -8.45
N PRO A 233 8.47 17.74 -8.35
CA PRO A 233 7.45 17.16 -9.23
C PRO A 233 7.52 17.65 -10.69
N LYS A 234 8.32 18.70 -10.96
CA LYS A 234 8.49 19.24 -12.31
C LYS A 234 9.08 18.16 -13.22
N GLY A 235 8.32 17.79 -14.25
CA GLY A 235 8.75 16.82 -15.26
C GLY A 235 8.38 15.36 -14.97
N ILE A 236 7.62 15.05 -13.90
CA ILE A 236 7.18 13.68 -13.60
C ILE A 236 6.48 13.00 -14.79
N GLN A 237 5.62 13.72 -15.51
CA GLN A 237 4.93 13.18 -16.68
C GLN A 237 5.91 12.76 -17.79
N LYS A 238 7.01 13.50 -17.96
CA LYS A 238 8.08 13.12 -18.91
C LYS A 238 8.83 11.88 -18.43
N ALA A 239 9.06 11.76 -17.12
CA ALA A 239 9.70 10.60 -16.52
C ALA A 239 8.85 9.33 -16.69
N ILE A 240 7.54 9.43 -16.42
CA ILE A 240 6.58 8.35 -16.62
C ILE A 240 6.58 7.90 -18.08
N ARG A 241 6.45 8.85 -19.03
CA ARG A 241 6.51 8.51 -20.47
C ARG A 241 7.79 7.79 -20.86
N LYS A 242 8.94 8.23 -20.33
CA LYS A 242 10.23 7.56 -20.56
C LYS A 242 10.23 6.12 -20.04
N GLU A 243 9.64 5.85 -18.88
CA GLU A 243 9.51 4.48 -18.38
C GLU A 243 8.50 3.67 -19.18
N MET A 244 7.40 4.26 -19.63
CA MET A 244 6.42 3.61 -20.52
C MET A 244 7.06 3.19 -21.86
N ASP A 245 7.88 4.04 -22.48
CA ASP A 245 8.52 3.73 -23.76
C ASP A 245 9.54 2.57 -23.63
N ARG A 246 10.12 2.39 -22.45
CA ARG A 246 11.03 1.28 -22.13
C ARG A 246 10.32 -0.06 -21.94
N GLN A 247 9.00 -0.07 -21.76
CA GLN A 247 8.23 -1.32 -21.63
C GLN A 247 8.10 -2.07 -22.97
N LYS A 248 8.44 -1.42 -24.10
CA LYS A 248 8.32 -1.97 -25.46
C LYS A 248 9.47 -2.88 -25.90
N THR A 249 10.55 -2.92 -25.13
CA THR A 249 11.80 -3.61 -25.53
C THR A 249 11.91 -5.05 -25.03
N ASP A 250 10.82 -5.62 -24.52
CA ASP A 250 10.70 -7.03 -24.13
C ASP A 250 9.70 -7.77 -25.04
#